data_AF-A0A7G9U850-F1
#
_entry.id   AF-A0A7G9U850-F1
#
_cell.length_a   1.000
_cell.length_b   1.000
_cell.length_c   1.000
_cell.angle_alpha   90.00
_cell.angle_beta   90.00
_cell.angle_gamma   90.00
#
_symmetry.space_group_name_H-M   'P 1'
#
loop_
_entity.id
_entity.type
_entity.pdbx_description
1 polymer ?
#
loop_
_entity_poly.entity_id
_entity_poly.type
_entity_poly.pdbx_seq_one_letter_code
_entity_poly.pdbx_strand_id
1 'polypeptide(L)' 'MPIVVEAVSLEDYLIWLKNKINFDFNV' A
#
# COMPACT_ATOMS: atom_id res chain seq x y z
N MET A 1 -8.37 -21.23 -1.82
CA MET A 1 -7.61 -20.12 -2.44
C MET A 1 -6.56 -19.68 -1.43
N PRO A 2 -5.25 -19.71 -1.75
CA PRO A 2 -4.23 -19.28 -0.80
C PRO A 2 -4.25 -17.76 -0.64
N ILE A 3 -3.97 -17.30 0.57
CA ILE A 3 -3.75 -15.89 0.89
C ILE A 3 -2.24 -15.66 0.90
N VAL A 4 -1.79 -14.59 0.25
CA VAL A 4 -0.37 -14.18 0.19
C VAL A 4 -0.23 -12.87 0.94
N VAL A 5 0.79 -12.77 1.79
CA VAL A 5 1.15 -11.56 2.54
C VAL A 5 2.56 -11.14 2.15
N GLU A 6 2.73 -9.87 1.82
CA GLU A 6 4.02 -9.28 1.44
C GLU A 6 4.48 -8.33 2.54
N ALA A 7 5.74 -8.46 2.94
CA ALA A 7 6.39 -7.48 3.80
C ALA A 7 7.19 -6.52 2.92
N VAL A 8 6.76 -5.27 2.86
CA VAL A 8 7.39 -4.19 2.09
C VAL A 8 7.74 -3.03 3.02
N SER A 9 8.58 -2.11 2.55
CA SER A 9 8.85 -0.88 3.29
C SER A 9 7.58 -0.05 3.43
N LEU A 10 7.51 0.79 4.47
CA LEU A 10 6.37 1.69 4.63
C LEU A 10 6.20 2.59 3.40
N GLU A 11 7.29 3.18 2.92
CA GLU A 11 7.28 4.07 1.75
C GLU A 11 6.64 3.40 0.52
N ASP A 12 7.08 2.20 0.17
CA ASP A 12 6.54 1.45 -0.97
C ASP A 12 5.05 1.12 -0.80
N TYR A 13 4.63 0.78 0.42
CA TYR A 13 3.22 0.52 0.72
C TYR A 13 2.35 1.77 0.55
N LEU A 14 2.82 2.94 1.00
CA LEU A 14 2.06 4.18 0.85
C LEU A 14 1.97 4.61 -0.63
N ILE A 15 3.05 4.44 -1.40
CA ILE A 15 3.04 4.66 -2.86
C ILE A 15 2.03 3.73 -3.53
N TRP A 16 2.03 2.45 -3.16
CA TRP A 16 1.06 1.48 -3.67
C TRP A 16 -0.38 1.87 -3.32
N LEU A 17 -0.66 2.25 -2.07
CA LEU A 17 -1.98 2.69 -1.63
C LEU A 17 -2.47 3.91 -2.41
N LYS A 18 -1.60 4.91 -2.59
CA LYS A 18 -1.93 6.09 -3.40
C LYS A 18 -2.34 5.71 -4.82
N ASN A 19 -1.58 4.82 -5.46
CA ASN A 19 -1.88 4.40 -6.83
C ASN A 19 -3.11 3.47 -6.92
N LYS A 20 -3.34 2.64 -5.89
CA LYS A 20 -4.38 1.61 -5.90
C LYS A 20 -5.77 2.15 -5.59
N ILE A 21 -5.86 3.04 -4.60
CA ILE A 21 -7.14 3.53 -4.07
C ILE A 21 -7.20 5.06 -3.99
N ASN A 22 -6.27 5.78 -4.63
CA ASN A 22 -6.12 7.24 -4.54
C ASN A 22 -6.04 7.71 -3.08
N PHE A 23 -5.32 6.94 -2.25
CA PHE A 23 -5.07 7.27 -0.86
C PHE A 23 -4.16 8.50 -0.77
N ASP A 24 -4.60 9.55 -0.09
CA ASP A 24 -3.76 10.71 0.24
C ASP A 24 -3.70 10.87 1.76
N PHE A 25 -2.48 10.91 2.30
CA PHE A 25 -2.20 11.27 3.70
C PHE A 25 -2.23 12.79 3.84
N ASN A 26 -3.38 13.41 3.60
CA ASN A 26 -3.60 14.80 4.02
C ASN A 26 -4.05 14.77 5.48
N VAL A 27 -3.08 14.88 6.39
CA VAL A 27 -3.31 15.21 7.82
C VAL A 27 -3.29 16.72 7.98
#